data_AF-A0A6P0XKQ4-F1
#
_entry.id   AF-A0A6P0XKQ4-F1
#
_cell.length_a   1.000
_cell.length_b   1.000
_cell.length_c   1.000
_cell.angle_alpha   90.00
_cell.angle_beta   90.00
_cell.angle_gamma   90.00
#
_symmetry.space_group_name_H-M   'P 1'
#
loop_
_entity.id
_entity.type
_entity.pdbx_description
1 polymer ?
#
loop_
_entity_poly.entity_id
_entity_poly.type
_entity_poly.pdbx_seq_one_letter_code
_entity_poly.pdbx_strand_id
1 'polypeptide(L)'
;MYYAVTSDGEFIEVPKFFRLCEHRLSKLQIRLAKKPKHSKPWKILKRKIAKLHQLIARQRLDWHFKLADHLFSDVSVIFIT
;
A
#
# COMPACT_ATOMS: atom_id res chain seq x y z
N MET A 1 0.73 -1.39 -15.71
CA MET A 1 -0.35 -1.07 -14.76
C MET A 1 0.04 0.24 -14.12
N TYR A 2 -0.63 1.31 -14.51
CA TYR A 2 -0.29 2.68 -14.12
C TYR A 2 -1.19 3.12 -12.98
N TYR A 3 -0.66 3.96 -12.10
CA TYR A 3 -1.33 4.50 -10.93
C TYR A 3 -2.20 5.71 -11.29
N ALA A 4 -1.68 6.60 -12.12
CA ALA A 4 -2.40 7.74 -12.68
C ALA A 4 -1.85 8.04 -14.08
N VAL A 5 -2.67 8.64 -14.94
CA VAL A 5 -2.29 9.12 -16.26
C VAL A 5 -2.73 10.58 -16.37
N THR A 6 -1.79 11.47 -16.63
CA THR A 6 -2.06 12.91 -16.79
C THR A 6 -2.50 13.21 -18.22
N SER A 7 -3.25 14.30 -18.43
CA SER A 7 -3.66 14.76 -19.77
C SER A 7 -2.48 14.99 -20.72
N ASP A 8 -1.30 15.26 -20.16
CA ASP A 8 -0.04 15.50 -20.88
C ASP A 8 0.68 14.20 -21.30
N GLY A 9 0.04 13.04 -21.09
CA GLY A 9 0.60 11.74 -21.46
C GLY A 9 1.64 11.19 -20.48
N GLU A 10 1.72 11.75 -19.27
CA GLU A 10 2.58 11.24 -18.22
C GLU A 10 1.96 10.02 -17.55
N PHE A 11 2.73 8.93 -17.51
CA PHE A 11 2.31 7.65 -16.94
C PHE A 11 2.98 7.44 -15.59
N ILE A 12 2.25 7.68 -14.50
CA ILE A 12 2.76 7.43 -13.16
C ILE A 12 2.67 5.93 -12.87
N GLU A 13 3.82 5.25 -12.72
CA GLU A 13 3.83 3.83 -12.40
C GLU A 13 3.36 3.55 -10.97
N VAL A 14 2.71 2.39 -10.77
CA VAL A 14 2.39 1.91 -9.43
C VAL A 14 3.70 1.60 -8.68
N PRO A 15 3.93 2.19 -7.49
CA PRO A 15 5.13 1.91 -6.72
C PRO A 15 5.34 0.43 -6.44
N LYS A 16 6.59 -0.03 -6.62
CA LYS A 16 6.97 -1.44 -6.43
C LYS A 16 6.70 -1.96 -5.00
N PHE A 17 6.60 -1.07 -4.01
CA PHE A 17 6.33 -1.45 -2.62
C PHE A 17 4.94 -2.08 -2.40
N PHE A 18 3.96 -1.75 -3.24
CA PHE A 18 2.61 -2.30 -3.12
C PHE A 18 2.60 -3.82 -3.29
N ARG A 19 3.20 -4.31 -4.37
CA ARG A 19 3.27 -5.75 -4.68
C ARG A 19 4.05 -6.54 -3.62
N LEU A 20 5.15 -5.96 -3.13
CA LEU A 20 5.96 -6.60 -2.08
C LEU A 20 5.17 -6.73 -0.77
N CYS A 21 4.44 -5.68 -0.39
CA CYS A 21 3.61 -5.67 0.81
C CYS A 21 2.45 -6.65 0.70
N GLU A 22 1.79 -6.73 -0.46
CA GLU A 22 0.71 -7.66 -0.74
C GLU A 22 1.16 -9.12 -0.65
N HIS A 23 2.30 -9.46 -1.27
CA HIS A 23 2.87 -10.81 -1.19
C HIS A 23 3.20 -11.20 0.26
N ARG A 24 3.78 -10.26 1.01
CA ARG A 24 4.10 -10.47 2.43
C ARG A 24 2.83 -10.65 3.26
N LEU A 25 1.79 -9.88 2.98
CA LEU A 25 0.51 -9.96 3.67
C LEU A 25 -0.17 -11.32 3.40
N SER A 26 -0.25 -11.73 2.13
CA SER A 26 -0.79 -13.03 1.72
C SER A 26 -0.09 -14.19 2.43
N LYS A 27 1.25 -14.21 2.43
CA LYS A 27 2.03 -15.23 3.15
C LYS A 27 1.72 -15.28 4.65
N LEU A 28 1.55 -14.12 5.29
CA LEU A 28 1.22 -14.06 6.72
C LEU A 28 -0.22 -14.51 7.00
N GLN A 29 -1.17 -14.15 6.14
CA GLN A 29 -2.57 -14.58 6.25
C GLN A 29 -2.72 -16.09 6.07
N ILE A 30 -2.04 -16.68 5.06
CA ILE A 30 -1.99 -18.14 4.88
C ILE A 30 -1.43 -18.84 6.12
N ARG A 31 -0.33 -18.30 6.68
CA ARG A 31 0.25 -18.84 7.92
C ARG A 31 -0.70 -18.71 9.11
N LEU A 32 -1.45 -17.63 9.22
CA LEU A 32 -2.43 -17.41 10.30
C LEU A 32 -3.59 -18.42 10.20
N ALA A 33 -4.10 -18.67 8.99
CA ALA A 33 -5.19 -19.62 8.74
C ALA A 33 -4.84 -21.05 9.18
N LYS A 34 -3.57 -21.44 9.05
CA LYS A 34 -3.05 -22.76 9.49
C LYS A 34 -2.85 -22.88 11.00
N LYS A 35 -3.05 -21.82 11.80
CA LYS A 35 -2.83 -21.85 13.25
C LYS A 35 -4.15 -21.93 14.01
N PRO A 36 -4.20 -22.71 15.11
CA PRO A 36 -5.38 -22.77 15.96
C PRO A 36 -5.69 -21.37 16.51
N LYS A 37 -6.97 -20.98 16.40
CA LYS A 37 -7.46 -19.69 16.90
C LYS A 37 -7.11 -19.54 18.38
N HIS A 38 -6.80 -18.32 18.81
CA HIS A 38 -6.43 -17.96 20.19
C HIS A 38 -5.13 -18.57 20.75
N SER A 39 -4.45 -19.47 20.03
CA SER A 39 -3.12 -19.94 20.42
C SER A 39 -2.10 -18.80 20.53
N LYS A 40 -1.08 -18.97 21.39
CA LYS A 40 0.04 -18.02 21.53
C LYS A 40 0.65 -17.63 20.17
N PRO A 41 1.00 -18.56 19.25
CA PRO A 41 1.51 -18.20 17.92
C PRO A 41 0.49 -17.46 17.05
N TRP A 42 -0.81 -17.79 17.13
CA TRP A 42 -1.86 -17.08 16.40
C TRP A 42 -1.95 -15.61 16.82
N LYS A 43 -1.93 -15.32 18.13
CA LYS A 43 -1.93 -13.94 18.66
C LYS A 43 -0.70 -13.14 18.19
N ILE A 44 0.47 -13.79 18.09
CA ILE A 44 1.70 -13.15 17.61
C ILE A 44 1.60 -12.84 16.11
N LEU A 45 1.13 -13.79 15.29
CA LEU A 45 0.96 -13.57 13.85
C LEU A 45 -0.07 -12.47 13.57
N LYS A 46 -1.20 -12.45 14.29
CA LYS A 46 -2.22 -11.41 14.16
C LYS A 46 -1.64 -10.02 14.43
N ARG A 47 -0.80 -9.87 15.47
CA ARG A 47 -0.07 -8.61 15.75
C ARG A 47 0.89 -8.23 14.62
N LYS A 48 1.61 -9.19 14.03
CA LYS A 48 2.49 -8.92 12.88
C LYS A 48 1.70 -8.44 11.66
N ILE A 49 0.55 -9.06 11.39
CA ILE A 49 -0.34 -8.66 10.29
C ILE A 49 -0.88 -7.24 10.52
N ALA A 50 -1.33 -6.92 11.74
CA ALA A 50 -1.80 -5.58 12.08
C ALA A 50 -0.73 -4.49 11.87
N LYS A 51 0.51 -4.75 12.31
CA LYS A 51 1.65 -3.86 12.06
C LYS A 51 1.93 -3.68 10.57
N LEU A 52 1.83 -4.75 9.79
CA LEU A 52 2.00 -4.68 8.34
C LEU A 52 0.91 -3.83 7.69
N HIS A 53 -0.37 -4.00 8.07
CA HIS A 53 -1.46 -3.15 7.58
C HIS A 53 -1.23 -1.67 7.88
N GLN A 54 -0.77 -1.35 9.10
CA GLN A 54 -0.46 0.02 9.49
C GLN A 54 0.69 0.60 8.64
N LEU A 55 1.73 -0.18 8.37
CA LEU A 55 2.84 0.23 7.51
C LEU A 55 2.39 0.50 6.08
N ILE A 56 1.54 -0.37 5.52
CA ILE A 56 0.98 -0.19 4.17
C ILE A 56 0.12 1.08 4.10
N ALA A 57 -0.72 1.31 5.12
CA ALA A 57 -1.55 2.52 5.19
C ALA A 57 -0.70 3.79 5.23
N ARG A 58 0.39 3.80 6.01
CA ARG A 58 1.33 4.93 6.06
C ARG A 58 2.07 5.14 4.74
N GLN A 59 2.56 4.08 4.10
CA GLN A 59 3.23 4.18 2.80
C GLN A 59 2.30 4.66 1.70
N ARG A 60 1.03 4.23 1.72
CA ARG A 60 0.01 4.78 0.81
C ARG A 60 -0.12 6.28 0.98
N LEU A 61 -0.34 6.73 2.20
CA LEU A 61 -0.54 8.14 2.52
C LEU A 61 0.68 8.98 2.12
N ASP A 62 1.88 8.53 2.44
CA ASP A 62 3.14 9.17 2.03
C ASP A 62 3.27 9.25 0.50
N TRP A 63 2.96 8.17 -0.22
CA TRP A 63 2.96 8.17 -1.68
C TRP A 63 1.95 9.15 -2.26
N HIS A 64 0.74 9.20 -1.72
CA HIS A 64 -0.28 10.15 -2.16
C HIS A 64 0.16 11.60 -1.96
N PHE A 65 0.76 11.93 -0.82
CA PHE A 65 1.26 13.28 -0.57
C PHE A 65 2.42 13.66 -1.48
N LYS A 66 3.38 12.76 -1.71
CA LYS A 66 4.47 12.98 -2.65
C LYS A 66 3.97 13.15 -4.08
N LEU A 67 2.98 12.37 -4.47
CA LEU A 67 2.38 12.50 -5.78
C LEU A 67 1.63 13.82 -5.93
N ALA A 68 0.88 14.22 -4.90
CA ALA A 68 0.19 15.49 -4.88
C ALA A 68 1.18 16.65 -4.99
N ASP A 69 2.25 16.65 -4.18
CA ASP A 69 3.31 17.66 -4.21
C ASP A 69 3.98 17.75 -5.59
N HIS A 70 4.28 16.60 -6.21
CA HIS A 70 4.81 16.55 -7.57
C HIS A 70 3.85 17.15 -8.61
N LEU A 71 2.56 16.82 -8.53
CA LEU A 71 1.55 17.37 -9.44
C LEU A 71 1.31 18.87 -9.23
N PHE A 72 1.34 19.34 -7.98
CA PHE A 72 1.17 20.75 -7.64
C PHE A 72 2.39 21.62 -7.97
N SER A 73 3.60 21.04 -8.01
CA SER A 73 4.82 21.72 -8.47
C SER A 73 4.64 22.26 -9.90
N ASP A 74 4.02 21.47 -10.76
CA ASP A 74 4.03 21.71 -12.20
C ASP A 74 2.67 22.20 -12.73
N VAL A 75 1.58 21.98 -11.97
CA VAL A 75 0.20 22.27 -12.42
C VAL A 75 -0.65 22.90 -11.31
N SER A 76 -1.35 23.99 -11.63
CA SER A 76 -2.18 24.78 -10.70
C SER A 76 -3.61 24.25 -10.49
N VAL A 77 -4.08 23.28 -11.30
CA VAL A 77 -5.44 22.71 -11.21
C VAL A 77 -5.40 21.20 -11.48
N ILE A 78 -5.96 20.41 -10.57
CA ILE A 78 -6.08 18.94 -10.70
C ILE A 78 -7.56 18.58 -10.81
N PHE A 79 -7.97 17.96 -11.92
CA PHE A 79 -9.33 17.42 -12.10
C PHE A 79 -9.33 15.93 -11.78
N ILE A 80 -10.14 15.53 -10.79
CA ILE A 80 -10.40 14.12 -10.46
C ILE A 80 -11.86 13.88 -10.83
N THR A 81 -12.11 12.96 -11.77
CA THR A 81 -13.45 12.61 -12.26
C THR A 81 -13.85 11.23 -11.78
#